data_AF-A0A0F8AZN0-F1
#
_entry.id   AF-A0A0F8AZN0-F1
#
_cell.length_a   1.000
_cell.length_b   1.000
_cell.length_c   1.000
_cell.angle_alpha   90.00
_cell.angle_beta   90.00
_cell.angle_gamma   90.00
#
_symmetry.space_group_name_H-M   'P 1'
#
loop_
_entity.id
_entity.type
_entity.pdbx_description
1 polymer ?
#
loop_
_entity_poly.entity_id
_entity_poly.type
_entity_poly.pdbx_seq_one_letter_code
_entity_poly.pdbx_strand_id
1 'polypeptide(L)'
;MLNEHNVLDSNEALLSIWEREAKLSAGRLQRIKYYDVNEMSDVSTFNNIFQAFGYDPNADEGIPEIKIARDDTAHQHLRETTFGSEAIDICTEFKETEGMYIAGFDIGRDGSDGRWIRVNLFMEGDEDDDDE
;
A
#
# COMPACT_ATOMS: atom_id res chain seq x y z
N MET A 1 -0.66 18.69 -14.67
CA MET A 1 -0.32 17.48 -15.46
C MET A 1 1.04 17.03 -14.96
N LEU A 2 1.05 16.10 -14.00
CA LEU A 2 2.26 15.35 -13.67
C LEU A 2 2.51 14.43 -14.86
N ASN A 3 3.75 14.40 -15.36
CA ASN A 3 4.14 13.52 -16.47
C ASN A 3 4.00 12.07 -15.99
N GLU A 4 2.96 11.37 -16.44
CA GLU A 4 2.76 9.93 -16.24
C GLU A 4 4.04 9.14 -16.59
N HIS A 5 4.75 9.55 -17.64
CA HIS A 5 6.06 9.00 -18.02
C HIS A 5 7.14 9.08 -16.93
N ASN A 6 7.22 10.16 -16.14
CA ASN A 6 8.26 10.29 -15.12
C ASN A 6 7.94 9.47 -13.85
N VAL A 7 6.65 9.23 -13.59
CA VAL A 7 6.19 8.42 -12.46
C VAL A 7 6.41 6.93 -12.75
N LEU A 8 6.09 6.51 -13.98
CA LEU A 8 6.41 5.19 -14.51
C LEU A 8 7.90 4.84 -14.39
N ASP A 9 8.78 5.73 -14.85
CA ASP A 9 10.24 5.53 -14.73
C ASP A 9 10.69 5.36 -13.25
N SER A 10 10.00 6.04 -12.32
CA SER A 10 10.32 5.98 -10.89
C SER A 10 9.85 4.66 -10.26
N ASN A 11 8.65 4.17 -10.60
CA ASN A 11 8.13 2.90 -10.14
C ASN A 11 8.93 1.72 -10.72
N GLU A 12 9.36 1.80 -11.97
CA GLU A 12 10.20 0.77 -12.62
C GLU A 12 11.56 0.67 -11.93
N ALA A 13 12.14 1.82 -11.59
CA ALA A 13 13.39 1.88 -10.84
C ALA A 13 13.24 1.27 -9.44
N LEU A 14 12.13 1.56 -8.74
CA LEU A 14 11.84 0.98 -7.42
C LEU A 14 11.69 -0.54 -7.48
N LEU A 15 10.91 -1.06 -8.43
CA LEU A 15 10.74 -2.50 -8.62
C LEU A 15 12.06 -3.18 -9.00
N SER A 16 12.84 -2.59 -9.91
CA SER A 16 14.16 -3.11 -10.29
C SER A 16 15.14 -3.18 -9.11
N ILE A 17 15.13 -2.17 -8.21
CA ILE A 17 15.93 -2.19 -6.98
C ILE A 17 15.45 -3.31 -6.06
N TRP A 18 14.14 -3.42 -5.86
CA TRP A 18 13.56 -4.47 -5.03
C TRP A 18 13.89 -5.86 -5.56
N GLU A 19 13.76 -6.11 -6.86
CA GLU A 19 14.07 -7.42 -7.46
C GLU A 19 15.53 -7.80 -7.24
N ARG A 20 16.43 -6.82 -7.41
CA ARG A 20 17.87 -7.01 -7.19
C ARG A 20 18.19 -7.35 -5.73
N GLU A 21 17.54 -6.68 -4.77
CA GLU A 21 17.79 -6.87 -3.34
C GLU A 21 17.12 -8.13 -2.78
N ALA A 22 15.85 -8.35 -3.16
CA ALA A 22 15.08 -9.52 -2.75
C ALA A 22 15.52 -10.80 -3.49
N LYS A 23 16.17 -10.66 -4.65
CA LYS A 23 16.46 -11.76 -5.60
C LYS A 23 15.20 -12.52 -6.01
N LEU A 24 14.10 -11.80 -6.13
CA LEU A 24 12.78 -12.28 -6.53
C LEU A 24 12.31 -11.44 -7.72
N SER A 25 11.45 -12.01 -8.57
CA SER A 25 10.77 -11.23 -9.61
C SER A 25 9.68 -10.37 -8.99
N ALA A 26 9.42 -9.19 -9.58
CA ALA A 26 8.39 -8.24 -9.19
C ALA A 26 6.99 -8.88 -9.16
N GLY A 27 6.73 -9.92 -9.98
CA GLY A 27 5.50 -10.72 -9.92
C GLY A 27 5.32 -11.50 -8.61
N ARG A 28 6.35 -11.58 -7.75
CA ARG A 28 6.27 -12.16 -6.40
C ARG A 28 6.13 -11.10 -5.31
N LEU A 29 5.87 -9.84 -5.68
CA LEU A 29 5.70 -8.75 -4.73
C LEU A 29 4.40 -8.92 -3.94
N GLN A 30 4.52 -9.29 -2.66
CA GLN A 30 3.33 -9.50 -1.81
C GLN A 30 2.90 -8.24 -1.05
N ARG A 31 3.83 -7.30 -0.81
CA ARG A 31 3.57 -6.11 -0.01
C ARG A 31 4.56 -4.99 -0.23
N ILE A 32 4.07 -3.77 -0.13
CA ILE A 32 4.87 -2.54 -0.12
C ILE A 32 4.57 -1.82 1.19
N LYS A 33 5.61 -1.42 1.95
CA LYS A 33 5.43 -0.67 3.19
C LYS A 33 6.03 0.73 3.06
N TYR A 34 5.20 1.73 3.34
CA TYR A 34 5.53 3.14 3.36
C TYR A 34 5.59 3.62 4.81
N TYR A 35 6.63 4.39 5.11
CA TYR A 35 6.87 5.00 6.42
C TYR A 35 6.77 6.52 6.32
N ASP A 36 6.66 7.18 7.47
CA ASP A 36 6.67 8.64 7.59
C ASP A 36 5.62 9.34 6.71
N VAL A 37 4.41 8.77 6.69
CA VAL A 37 3.27 9.33 5.94
C VAL A 37 2.91 10.70 6.52
N ASN A 38 3.32 11.75 5.80
CA ASN A 38 3.24 13.14 6.26
C ASN A 38 2.53 14.08 5.27
N GLU A 39 2.12 13.58 4.10
CA GLU A 39 1.32 14.37 3.17
C GLU A 39 -0.04 14.70 3.79
N MET A 40 -0.43 15.98 3.74
CA MET A 40 -1.58 16.47 4.52
C MET A 40 -2.90 15.81 4.13
N SER A 41 -3.11 15.52 2.85
CA SER A 41 -4.26 14.77 2.33
C SER A 41 -4.31 13.37 2.91
N ASP A 42 -3.20 12.64 2.85
CA ASP A 42 -3.10 11.27 3.34
C ASP A 42 -3.22 11.20 4.87
N VAL A 43 -2.59 12.13 5.59
CA VAL A 43 -2.72 12.26 7.04
C VAL A 43 -4.17 12.47 7.46
N SER A 44 -4.92 13.28 6.72
CA SER A 44 -6.36 13.47 6.97
C SER A 44 -7.14 12.17 6.80
N THR A 45 -6.88 11.43 5.72
CA THR A 45 -7.48 10.11 5.49
C THR A 45 -7.17 9.13 6.62
N PHE A 46 -5.91 9.06 7.06
CA PHE A 46 -5.50 8.19 8.17
C PHE A 46 -6.19 8.57 9.47
N ASN A 47 -6.25 9.87 9.80
CA ASN A 47 -6.89 10.34 11.02
C ASN A 47 -8.38 9.98 11.05
N ASN A 48 -9.09 10.12 9.92
CA ASN A 48 -10.49 9.72 9.80
C ASN A 48 -10.67 8.21 10.02
N ILE A 49 -9.79 7.39 9.45
CA ILE A 49 -9.84 5.93 9.62
C ILE A 49 -9.53 5.59 11.08
N PHE A 50 -8.46 6.11 11.67
CA PHE A 50 -8.13 5.88 13.08
C PHE A 50 -9.30 6.18 14.01
N GLN A 51 -9.99 7.31 13.79
CA GLN A 51 -11.19 7.67 14.54
C GLN A 51 -12.34 6.69 14.33
N ALA A 52 -12.57 6.21 13.10
CA ALA A 52 -13.58 5.20 12.82
C ALA A 52 -13.31 3.88 13.55
N PHE A 53 -12.04 3.56 13.82
CA PHE A 53 -11.61 2.40 14.61
C PHE A 53 -11.45 2.69 16.12
N GLY A 54 -11.85 3.88 16.57
CA GLY A 54 -11.90 4.24 17.99
C GLY A 54 -10.61 4.81 18.59
N TYR A 55 -9.64 5.19 17.77
CA TYR A 55 -8.39 5.82 18.20
C TYR A 55 -8.46 7.35 18.06
N ASP A 56 -7.77 8.07 18.94
CA ASP A 56 -7.56 9.51 18.81
C ASP A 56 -6.16 9.79 18.26
N PRO A 57 -6.02 10.18 16.98
CA PRO A 57 -4.72 10.45 16.38
C PRO A 57 -3.96 11.63 17.01
N ASN A 58 -4.63 12.47 17.81
CA ASN A 58 -4.00 13.61 18.48
C ASN A 58 -3.64 13.33 19.94
N ALA A 59 -4.26 12.32 20.56
CA ALA A 59 -4.09 12.03 21.99
C ALA A 59 -3.34 10.72 22.25
N ASP A 60 -3.53 9.70 21.40
CA ASP A 60 -2.88 8.41 21.60
C ASP A 60 -1.38 8.52 21.29
N GLU A 61 -0.53 7.91 22.11
CA GLU A 61 0.94 7.92 21.91
C GLU A 61 1.38 6.95 20.79
N GLY A 62 0.46 6.13 20.30
CA GLY A 62 0.67 5.21 19.19
C GLY A 62 -0.66 4.52 18.85
N ILE A 63 -0.80 4.10 17.60
CA ILE A 63 -1.97 3.38 17.12
C ILE A 63 -1.47 2.04 16.57
N PRO A 64 -1.96 0.91 17.11
CA PRO A 64 -1.53 -0.40 16.67
C PRO A 64 -1.90 -0.65 15.20
N GLU A 65 -1.38 -1.74 14.64
CA GLU A 65 -1.75 -2.18 13.30
C GLU A 65 -3.27 -2.41 13.20
N ILE A 66 -3.90 -1.72 12.26
CA ILE A 66 -5.29 -1.91 11.86
C ILE A 66 -5.27 -2.53 10.48
N LYS A 67 -5.91 -3.70 10.36
CA LYS A 67 -6.05 -4.43 9.10
C LYS A 67 -7.35 -4.03 8.43
N ILE A 68 -7.24 -3.60 7.19
CA ILE A 68 -8.35 -3.09 6.37
C ILE A 68 -8.49 -4.03 5.18
N ALA A 69 -9.52 -4.85 5.23
CA ALA A 69 -9.85 -5.81 4.18
C ALA A 69 -10.47 -5.09 2.97
N ARG A 70 -10.44 -5.74 1.80
CA ARG A 70 -10.96 -5.19 0.53
C ARG A 70 -12.43 -4.78 0.58
N ASP A 71 -13.23 -5.41 1.42
CA ASP A 71 -14.66 -5.16 1.62
C ASP A 71 -14.97 -4.07 2.66
N ASP A 72 -13.95 -3.57 3.36
CA ASP A 72 -14.10 -2.46 4.30
C ASP A 72 -14.24 -1.12 3.56
N THR A 73 -15.13 -0.26 4.03
CA THR A 73 -15.28 1.11 3.49
C THR A 73 -13.99 1.94 3.50
N ALA A 74 -13.12 1.73 4.50
CA ALA A 74 -11.83 2.40 4.60
C ALA A 74 -10.87 2.00 3.45
N HIS A 75 -11.07 0.82 2.85
CA HIS A 75 -10.25 0.35 1.74
C HIS A 75 -10.32 1.29 0.54
N GLN A 76 -11.53 1.74 0.18
CA GLN A 76 -11.70 2.64 -0.96
C GLN A 76 -11.02 3.99 -0.72
N HIS A 77 -11.08 4.51 0.50
CA HIS A 77 -10.40 5.75 0.87
C HIS A 77 -8.87 5.62 0.81
N LEU A 78 -8.32 4.46 1.21
CA LEU A 78 -6.88 4.21 1.12
C LEU A 78 -6.38 3.99 -0.30
N ARG A 79 -7.24 3.57 -1.23
CA ARG A 79 -6.88 3.52 -2.65
C ARG A 79 -6.71 4.91 -3.27
N GLU A 80 -7.34 5.93 -2.69
CA GLU A 80 -7.32 7.30 -3.18
C GLU A 80 -6.14 8.12 -2.61
N THR A 81 -5.36 7.55 -1.68
CA THR A 81 -4.13 8.19 -1.20
C THR A 81 -3.02 8.09 -2.23
N THR A 82 -1.94 8.85 -2.04
CA THR A 82 -0.76 8.82 -2.93
C THR A 82 -0.22 7.38 -3.06
N PHE A 83 -0.03 6.69 -1.93
CA PHE A 83 0.44 5.30 -1.89
C PHE A 83 -0.53 4.28 -2.51
N GLY A 84 -1.84 4.50 -2.36
CA GLY A 84 -2.86 3.65 -2.96
C GLY A 84 -2.86 3.78 -4.48
N SER A 85 -2.68 5.01 -4.98
CA SER A 85 -2.59 5.29 -6.41
C SER A 85 -1.30 4.72 -7.01
N GLU A 86 -0.16 4.92 -6.36
CA GLU A 86 1.11 4.29 -6.77
C GLU A 86 1.01 2.76 -6.84
N ALA A 87 0.36 2.13 -5.86
CA ALA A 87 0.17 0.69 -5.86
C ALA A 87 -0.78 0.22 -6.98
N ILE A 88 -1.77 1.04 -7.36
CA ILE A 88 -2.61 0.77 -8.54
C ILE A 88 -1.76 0.83 -9.80
N ASP A 89 -0.95 1.87 -9.98
CA ASP A 89 -0.08 2.03 -11.15
C ASP A 89 0.89 0.85 -11.27
N ILE A 90 1.48 0.41 -10.15
CA ILE A 90 2.30 -0.81 -10.08
C ILE A 90 1.50 -2.03 -10.56
N CYS A 91 0.24 -2.20 -10.18
CA CYS A 91 -0.56 -3.36 -10.59
C CYS A 91 -1.04 -3.30 -12.05
N THR A 92 -1.20 -2.11 -12.63
CA THR A 92 -1.84 -1.95 -13.95
C THR A 92 -0.88 -1.62 -15.08
N GLU A 93 0.26 -1.00 -14.79
CA GLU A 93 1.16 -0.48 -15.83
C GLU A 93 2.44 -1.31 -15.99
N PHE A 94 2.76 -2.17 -15.01
CA PHE A 94 3.93 -3.03 -15.03
C PHE A 94 3.58 -4.44 -15.47
N LYS A 95 4.29 -4.94 -16.48
CA LYS A 95 4.02 -6.24 -17.07
C LYS A 95 4.27 -7.39 -16.10
N GLU A 96 5.31 -7.29 -15.28
CA GLU A 96 5.69 -8.32 -14.30
C GLU A 96 4.67 -8.47 -13.17
N THR A 97 3.87 -7.44 -12.92
CA THR A 97 2.82 -7.38 -11.88
C THR A 97 1.42 -7.31 -12.50
N GLU A 98 1.31 -7.55 -13.81
CA GLU A 98 0.04 -7.63 -14.53
C GLU A 98 -0.84 -8.74 -13.91
N GLY A 99 -2.08 -8.42 -13.60
CA GLY A 99 -3.01 -9.34 -12.93
C GLY A 99 -2.91 -9.34 -11.40
N MET A 100 -2.02 -8.54 -10.82
CA MET A 100 -2.05 -8.26 -9.39
C MET A 100 -3.13 -7.24 -9.01
N TYR A 101 -3.59 -7.30 -7.77
CA TYR A 101 -4.51 -6.34 -7.20
C TYR A 101 -4.20 -6.06 -5.73
N ILE A 102 -4.70 -4.93 -5.23
CA ILE A 102 -4.63 -4.58 -3.81
C ILE A 102 -5.65 -5.43 -3.04
N ALA A 103 -5.14 -6.37 -2.24
CA ALA A 103 -5.95 -7.28 -1.42
C ALA A 103 -6.36 -6.66 -0.08
N GLY A 104 -5.62 -5.65 0.38
CA GLY A 104 -5.95 -4.91 1.59
C GLY A 104 -4.83 -3.97 2.01
N PHE A 105 -5.05 -3.29 3.13
CA PHE A 105 -4.09 -2.39 3.73
C PHE A 105 -3.89 -2.72 5.20
N ASP A 106 -2.67 -2.56 5.70
CA ASP A 106 -2.41 -2.46 7.13
C ASP A 106 -1.92 -1.04 7.42
N ILE A 107 -2.56 -0.34 8.35
CA ILE A 107 -2.12 1.00 8.76
C ILE A 107 -1.79 1.03 10.24
N GLY A 108 -0.91 1.94 10.64
CA GLY A 108 -0.59 2.15 12.04
C GLY A 108 0.15 3.46 12.26
N ARG A 109 0.45 3.75 13.53
CA ARG A 109 1.23 4.93 13.90
C ARG A 109 2.11 4.63 15.10
N ASP A 110 3.41 4.79 14.92
CA ASP A 110 4.38 4.71 16.00
C ASP A 110 4.71 6.13 16.51
N GLY A 111 4.47 6.41 17.79
CA GLY A 111 4.66 7.76 18.34
C GLY A 111 3.61 8.77 17.85
N SER A 112 3.91 10.07 17.98
CA SER A 112 2.98 11.14 17.59
C SER A 112 2.77 11.23 16.07
N ASP A 113 3.80 10.95 15.27
CA ASP A 113 3.81 11.25 13.84
C ASP A 113 4.31 10.12 12.93
N GLY A 114 4.76 8.99 13.49
CA GLY A 114 5.27 7.85 12.71
C GLY A 114 4.18 7.02 12.05
N ARG A 115 3.32 7.65 11.26
CA ARG A 115 2.27 6.98 10.48
C ARG A 115 2.90 6.13 9.38
N TRP A 116 2.38 4.92 9.21
CA TRP A 116 2.85 3.99 8.19
C TRP A 116 1.68 3.23 7.59
N ILE A 117 1.87 2.78 6.35
CA ILE A 117 0.92 1.92 5.64
C ILE A 117 1.66 0.79 4.95
N ARG A 118 1.05 -0.39 4.97
CA ARG A 118 1.43 -1.54 4.17
C ARG A 118 0.31 -1.80 3.18
N VAL A 119 0.63 -1.77 1.89
CA VAL A 119 -0.25 -2.22 0.83
C VAL A 119 0.01 -3.70 0.61
N ASN A 120 -1.01 -4.53 0.75
CA ASN A 120 -0.92 -5.97 0.54
C ASN A 120 -1.44 -6.29 -0.87
N LEU A 121 -0.60 -6.96 -1.67
CA LEU A 121 -0.88 -7.27 -3.07
C LEU A 121 -1.07 -8.79 -3.23
N PHE A 122 -1.91 -9.17 -4.19
CA PHE A 122 -2.19 -10.57 -4.51
C PHE A 122 -2.34 -10.73 -6.02
N MET A 123 -1.92 -11.87 -6.57
CA MET A 123 -2.07 -12.20 -7.99
C MET A 123 -3.33 -13.06 -8.20
N GLU A 124 -4.22 -12.68 -9.11
CA GLU A 124 -5.33 -13.57 -9.48
C GLU A 124 -4.76 -14.82 -10.18
N GLY A 125 -4.82 -15.98 -9.51
CA GLY A 125 -4.32 -17.25 -10.04
C GLY A 125 -3.27 -17.96 -9.19
N ASP A 126 -2.77 -17.36 -8.10
CA ASP A 126 -1.95 -18.04 -7.08
C ASP A 126 -2.83 -18.85 -6.10
N GLU A 127 -3.88 -19.51 -6.58
CA GLU A 127 -4.37 -20.72 -5.92
C GLU A 127 -3.36 -21.80 -6.31
N ASP A 128 -2.52 -22.20 -5.35
CA ASP A 128 -1.60 -23.32 -5.50
C ASP A 128 -2.34 -24.47 -6.22
N ASP A 129 -1.87 -24.81 -7.42
CA ASP A 129 -2.02 -26.15 -8.00
C ASP A 129 -1.26 -27.12 -7.06
N ASP A 130 -1.74 -27.29 -5.82
CA ASP A 130 -1.41 -28.40 -4.94
C ASP A 130 -2.28 -29.60 -5.37
N ASP A 131 -2.13 -29.99 -6.63
CA ASP A 131 -2.49 -31.32 -7.12
C ASP A 131 -1.22 -32.19 -7.09
N GLU A 132 -0.94 -32.81 -5.93
CA GLU A 132 -0.31 -34.15 -5.84
C GLU A 132 -0.56 -34.85 -4.48
#